data_AF-W4RQP4-F1
#
_entry.id   AF-W4RQP4-F1
#
_cell.length_a   1.000
_cell.length_b   1.000
_cell.length_c   1.000
_cell.angle_alpha   90.00
_cell.angle_beta   90.00
_cell.angle_gamma   90.00
#
_symmetry.space_group_name_H-M   'P 1'
#
loop_
_entity.id
_entity.type
_entity.pdbx_description
1 polymer ?
#
loop_
_entity_poly.entity_id
_entity_poly.type
_entity_poly.pdbx_seq_one_letter_code
_entity_poly.pdbx_strand_id
1 'polypeptide(L)'
;MVRPRGWHLKEKHVLLDGKPISGGLFDFAMYFFHNGKKLVEQGTGPYFYLPKMESHLEARLWNDVFVYAQNHLGIPQGTIKATVLIETILASFEMNEILYELKEHSAGLNCGRWDYIFSYLKKLRSQDDVILPDRSQVTMTVPFMRSYSLLTIQTCHRRMAPAMGGMAAQIPIKNDEEANAEAFAKVRADKEREARDGHDGTWVAHPGWFL
;
A
#
# COMPACT_ATOMS: atom_id res chain seq x y z
N MET A 1 9.44 4.59 6.68
CA MET A 1 8.94 3.50 5.83
C MET A 1 9.21 3.86 4.38
N VAL A 2 9.69 2.93 3.55
CA VAL A 2 10.07 3.18 2.14
C VAL A 2 9.11 2.45 1.21
N ARG A 3 8.64 3.12 0.16
CA ARG A 3 7.81 2.50 -0.89
C ARG A 3 8.64 2.28 -2.15
N PRO A 4 9.21 1.08 -2.39
CA PRO A 4 9.92 0.79 -3.62
C PRO A 4 8.99 0.87 -4.84
N ARG A 5 9.57 0.99 -6.04
CA ARG A 5 8.86 0.81 -7.30
C ARG A 5 8.19 -0.57 -7.39
N GLY A 6 7.05 -0.64 -8.08
CA GLY A 6 6.34 -1.91 -8.31
C GLY A 6 7.03 -2.82 -9.33
N TRP A 7 6.66 -4.10 -9.36
CA TRP A 7 7.31 -5.15 -10.17
C TRP A 7 7.44 -4.87 -11.68
N HIS A 8 6.54 -4.06 -12.23
CA HIS A 8 6.53 -3.70 -13.66
C HIS A 8 7.58 -2.64 -14.05
N LEU A 9 8.21 -1.95 -13.09
CA LEU A 9 9.17 -0.89 -13.35
C LEU A 9 10.62 -1.42 -13.33
N LYS A 10 11.43 -0.89 -14.24
CA LYS A 10 12.86 -1.24 -14.38
C LYS A 10 13.76 -0.10 -13.90
N GLU A 11 14.95 -0.44 -13.42
CA GLU A 11 16.06 0.49 -13.24
C GLU A 11 16.97 0.43 -14.48
N LYS A 12 16.84 1.41 -15.37
CA LYS A 12 17.51 1.39 -16.69
C LYS A 12 19.01 1.65 -16.63
N HIS A 13 19.52 2.22 -15.54
CA HIS A 13 20.94 2.58 -15.42
C HIS A 13 21.80 1.48 -14.81
N VAL A 14 21.18 0.40 -14.30
CA VAL A 14 21.89 -0.76 -13.74
C VAL A 14 21.53 -1.99 -14.55
N LEU A 15 22.54 -2.63 -15.13
CA LEU A 15 22.37 -3.78 -16.01
C LEU A 15 22.93 -5.05 -15.36
N LEU A 16 22.22 -6.15 -15.51
CA LEU A 16 22.69 -7.51 -15.25
C LEU A 16 22.58 -8.29 -16.56
N ASP A 17 23.69 -8.86 -17.03
CA ASP A 17 23.78 -9.55 -18.33
C ASP A 17 23.21 -8.71 -19.49
N GLY A 18 23.52 -7.42 -19.49
CA GLY A 18 23.06 -6.45 -20.49
C GLY A 18 21.59 -6.05 -20.40
N LYS A 19 20.83 -6.54 -19.40
CA LYS A 19 19.40 -6.23 -19.22
C LYS A 19 19.18 -5.34 -17.99
N PRO A 20 18.31 -4.32 -18.07
CA PRO A 20 17.89 -3.54 -16.91
C PRO A 20 17.32 -4.41 -15.80
N ILE A 21 17.72 -4.14 -14.57
CA ILE A 21 17.22 -4.86 -13.38
C ILE A 21 15.84 -4.34 -12.95
N SER A 22 15.20 -5.06 -12.02
CA SER A 22 13.94 -4.60 -11.38
C SER A 22 14.17 -3.32 -10.57
N GLY A 23 13.34 -2.31 -10.81
CA GLY A 23 13.37 -1.06 -10.03
C GLY A 23 13.00 -1.29 -8.56
N GLY A 24 12.04 -2.18 -8.30
CA GLY A 24 11.63 -2.53 -6.93
C GLY A 24 12.74 -3.21 -6.13
N LEU A 25 13.50 -4.11 -6.77
CA LEU A 25 14.66 -4.74 -6.13
C LEU A 25 15.78 -3.74 -5.89
N PHE A 26 16.04 -2.83 -6.83
CA PHE A 26 17.06 -1.79 -6.66
C PHE A 26 16.74 -0.88 -5.47
N ASP A 27 15.52 -0.35 -5.40
CA ASP A 27 15.09 0.55 -4.31
C ASP A 27 15.15 -0.15 -2.95
N PHE A 28 14.65 -1.39 -2.87
CA PHE A 28 14.71 -2.20 -1.67
C PHE A 28 16.15 -2.46 -1.23
N ALA A 29 16.99 -2.96 -2.15
CA ALA A 29 18.35 -3.39 -1.83
C ALA A 29 19.21 -2.21 -1.36
N MET A 30 19.15 -1.06 -2.04
CA MET A 30 19.90 0.13 -1.66
C MET A 30 19.49 0.62 -0.27
N TYR A 31 18.19 0.72 0.01
CA TYR A 31 17.72 1.15 1.33
C TYR A 31 18.08 0.16 2.43
N PHE A 32 17.77 -1.12 2.23
CA PHE A 32 17.98 -2.16 3.24
C PHE A 32 19.46 -2.37 3.54
N PHE A 33 20.32 -2.40 2.52
CA PHE A 33 21.76 -2.59 2.69
C PHE A 33 22.38 -1.46 3.52
N HIS A 34 22.05 -0.21 3.22
CA HIS A 34 22.65 0.93 3.89
C HIS A 34 22.08 1.21 5.28
N ASN A 35 20.82 0.84 5.55
CA ASN A 35 20.12 1.27 6.76
C ASN A 35 19.68 0.11 7.67
N GLY A 36 19.54 -1.11 7.16
CA GLY A 36 18.89 -2.23 7.85
C GLY A 36 19.49 -2.55 9.22
N LYS A 37 20.81 -2.75 9.30
CA LYS A 37 21.50 -3.00 10.58
C LYS A 37 21.37 -1.81 11.53
N LYS A 38 21.54 -0.59 11.01
CA LYS A 38 21.52 0.62 11.82
C LYS A 38 20.15 0.87 12.46
N LEU A 39 19.08 0.60 11.72
CA LEU A 39 17.70 0.70 12.21
C LEU A 39 17.46 -0.28 13.36
N VAL A 40 17.96 -1.51 13.23
CA VAL A 40 17.86 -2.54 14.27
C VAL A 40 18.63 -2.14 15.53
N GLU A 41 19.87 -1.64 15.39
CA GLU A 41 20.66 -1.13 16.52
C GLU A 41 19.97 0.01 17.27
N GLN A 42 19.15 0.81 16.56
CA GLN A 42 18.38 1.92 17.12
C GLN A 42 17.04 1.49 17.75
N GLY A 43 16.75 0.18 17.81
CA GLY A 43 15.50 -0.33 18.39
C GLY A 43 14.29 -0.19 17.46
N THR A 44 14.51 -0.01 16.17
CA THR A 44 13.46 0.00 15.13
C THR A 44 13.78 -1.02 14.03
N GLY A 45 13.15 -0.92 12.87
CA GLY A 45 13.32 -1.90 11.81
C GLY A 45 13.23 -1.31 10.40
N PRO A 46 13.71 -2.06 9.39
CA PRO A 46 13.54 -1.71 7.99
C PRO A 46 12.10 -1.97 7.55
N TYR A 47 11.37 -0.88 7.31
CA TYR A 47 9.94 -0.93 7.00
C TYR A 47 9.62 -0.53 5.56
N PHE A 48 8.74 -1.30 4.91
CA PHE A 48 8.39 -1.12 3.50
C PHE A 48 6.89 -0.99 3.24
N TYR A 49 6.54 -0.30 2.16
CA TYR A 49 5.20 -0.28 1.57
C TYR A 49 5.26 -0.92 0.19
N LEU A 50 4.53 -2.00 -0.05
CA LEU A 50 4.62 -2.79 -1.28
C LEU A 50 3.46 -2.46 -2.24
N PRO A 51 3.73 -1.79 -3.38
CA PRO A 51 2.68 -1.31 -4.26
C PRO A 51 2.29 -2.32 -5.35
N LYS A 52 1.06 -2.17 -5.83
CA LYS A 52 0.55 -2.73 -7.11
C LYS A 52 0.71 -4.24 -7.29
N MET A 53 0.73 -5.02 -6.21
CA MET A 53 0.71 -6.47 -6.35
C MET A 53 -0.63 -6.94 -6.94
N GLU A 54 -0.59 -7.95 -7.78
CA GLU A 54 -1.78 -8.55 -8.40
C GLU A 54 -2.03 -10.01 -7.97
N SER A 55 -1.10 -10.64 -7.24
CA SER A 55 -1.25 -12.02 -6.73
C SER A 55 -0.44 -12.28 -5.46
N HIS A 56 -0.87 -13.24 -4.64
CA HIS A 56 -0.09 -13.80 -3.53
C HIS A 56 1.26 -14.36 -3.96
N LEU A 57 1.43 -14.83 -5.20
CA LEU A 57 2.74 -15.26 -5.70
C LEU A 57 3.75 -14.10 -5.79
N GLU A 58 3.29 -12.88 -6.03
CA GLU A 58 4.13 -11.68 -5.98
C GLU A 58 4.48 -11.30 -4.53
N ALA A 59 3.60 -11.60 -3.57
CA ALA A 59 3.89 -11.48 -2.15
C ALA A 59 4.92 -12.52 -1.70
N ARG A 60 4.85 -13.76 -2.22
CA ARG A 60 5.87 -14.79 -2.02
C ARG A 60 7.22 -14.34 -2.55
N LEU A 61 7.26 -13.75 -3.75
CA LEU A 61 8.50 -13.21 -4.31
C LEU A 61 9.13 -12.16 -3.38
N TRP A 62 8.34 -11.25 -2.80
CA TRP A 62 8.84 -10.33 -1.79
C TRP A 62 9.34 -11.03 -0.53
N ASN A 63 8.61 -12.04 -0.05
CA ASN A 63 9.03 -12.82 1.11
C ASN A 63 10.40 -13.49 0.87
N ASP A 64 10.61 -14.10 -0.30
CA ASP A 64 11.88 -14.74 -0.66
C ASP A 64 13.03 -13.73 -0.72
N VAL A 65 12.77 -12.53 -1.25
CA VAL A 65 13.73 -11.42 -1.26
C VAL A 65 14.09 -10.99 0.17
N PHE A 66 13.11 -10.87 1.07
CA PHE A 66 13.34 -10.49 2.47
C PHE A 66 14.13 -11.56 3.22
N VAL A 67 13.75 -12.83 3.07
CA VAL A 67 14.44 -13.97 3.67
C VAL A 67 15.89 -13.98 3.22
N TYR A 68 16.15 -13.86 1.92
CA TYR A 68 17.49 -13.81 1.35
C TYR A 68 18.30 -12.64 1.92
N ALA A 69 17.75 -11.43 1.91
CA ALA A 69 18.46 -10.24 2.33
C ALA A 69 18.83 -10.27 3.84
N GLN A 70 17.90 -10.73 4.69
CA GLN A 70 18.14 -10.91 6.12
C GLN A 70 19.24 -11.94 6.37
N ASN A 71 19.19 -13.09 5.71
CA ASN A 71 20.22 -14.13 5.82
C ASN A 71 21.59 -13.60 5.34
N HIS A 72 21.61 -12.88 4.21
CA HIS A 72 22.84 -12.34 3.63
C HIS A 72 23.52 -11.31 4.53
N LEU A 73 22.76 -10.48 5.23
CA LEU A 73 23.30 -9.46 6.14
C LEU A 73 23.43 -9.94 7.59
N GLY A 74 23.00 -11.16 7.91
CA GLY A 74 23.00 -11.69 9.29
C GLY A 74 22.00 -10.97 10.19
N ILE A 75 20.86 -10.54 9.64
CA ILE A 75 19.75 -9.92 10.38
C ILE A 75 18.70 -11.00 10.70
N PRO A 76 18.11 -11.04 11.90
CA PRO A 76 17.11 -12.05 12.25
C PRO A 76 15.90 -12.07 11.30
N GLN A 77 15.33 -13.26 11.06
CA GLN A 77 14.11 -13.41 10.26
C GLN A 77 12.91 -12.68 10.89
N GLY A 78 12.03 -12.14 10.04
CA GLY A 78 10.88 -11.35 10.49
C GLY A 78 11.22 -9.93 10.97
N THR A 79 12.46 -9.47 10.79
CA THR A 79 12.90 -8.11 11.16
C THR A 79 12.41 -7.05 10.17
N ILE A 80 12.43 -7.38 8.87
CA ILE A 80 11.76 -6.60 7.83
C ILE A 80 10.25 -6.65 8.08
N LYS A 81 9.60 -5.49 8.05
CA LYS A 81 8.13 -5.40 8.07
C LYS A 81 7.61 -4.64 6.86
N ALA A 82 6.53 -5.14 6.26
CA ALA A 82 5.98 -4.63 5.03
C ALA A 82 4.45 -4.49 5.11
N THR A 83 3.94 -3.31 4.81
CA THR A 83 2.50 -3.08 4.59
C THR A 83 2.22 -3.18 3.09
N VAL A 84 1.20 -3.96 2.71
CA VAL A 84 0.84 -4.16 1.29
C VAL A 84 -0.28 -3.20 0.90
N LEU A 85 -0.12 -2.47 -0.21
CA LEU A 85 -1.25 -1.73 -0.79
C LEU A 85 -2.14 -2.71 -1.57
N ILE A 86 -3.38 -2.90 -1.13
CA ILE A 86 -4.38 -3.64 -1.91
C ILE A 86 -5.00 -2.68 -2.92
N GLU A 87 -4.20 -2.21 -3.86
CA GLU A 87 -4.59 -1.19 -4.84
C GLU A 87 -4.79 -1.78 -6.24
N THR A 88 -5.04 -3.08 -6.32
CA THR A 88 -5.43 -3.77 -7.56
C THR A 88 -6.67 -4.61 -7.30
N ILE A 89 -7.56 -4.72 -8.31
CA ILE A 89 -8.80 -5.49 -8.19
C ILE A 89 -8.54 -7.00 -8.02
N LEU A 90 -7.40 -7.51 -8.49
CA LEU A 90 -7.07 -8.93 -8.31
C LEU A 90 -6.62 -9.21 -6.87
N ALA A 91 -5.81 -8.32 -6.29
CA ALA A 91 -5.33 -8.48 -4.92
C ALA A 91 -6.47 -8.47 -3.88
N SER A 92 -7.63 -7.86 -4.16
CA SER A 92 -8.77 -7.92 -3.25
C SER A 92 -9.36 -9.32 -3.09
N PHE A 93 -9.12 -10.22 -4.05
CA PHE A 93 -9.56 -11.62 -3.97
C PHE A 93 -8.50 -12.55 -3.37
N GLU A 94 -7.29 -12.04 -3.12
CA GLU A 94 -6.15 -12.83 -2.61
C GLU A 94 -5.56 -12.21 -1.33
N MET A 95 -6.29 -11.34 -0.62
CA MET A 95 -5.78 -10.63 0.56
C MET A 95 -5.28 -11.58 1.65
N ASN A 96 -6.01 -12.68 1.87
CA ASN A 96 -5.71 -13.65 2.91
C ASN A 96 -4.45 -14.47 2.58
N GLU A 97 -4.30 -14.84 1.30
CA GLU A 97 -3.14 -15.53 0.75
C GLU A 97 -1.91 -14.62 0.73
N ILE A 98 -2.06 -13.34 0.37
CA ILE A 98 -1.00 -12.33 0.46
C ILE A 98 -0.48 -12.21 1.89
N LEU A 99 -1.38 -12.11 2.88
CA LEU A 99 -0.99 -12.08 4.29
C LEU A 99 -0.30 -13.38 4.74
N TYR A 100 -0.72 -14.52 4.20
CA TYR A 100 -0.10 -15.81 4.50
C TYR A 100 1.33 -15.90 3.97
N GLU A 101 1.54 -15.53 2.69
CA GLU A 101 2.87 -15.56 2.05
C GLU A 101 3.86 -14.60 2.73
N LEU A 102 3.37 -13.52 3.33
CA LEU A 102 4.17 -12.53 4.06
C LEU A 102 4.06 -12.66 5.59
N LYS A 103 3.53 -13.75 6.16
CA LYS A 103 3.16 -13.81 7.59
C LYS A 103 4.26 -13.39 8.58
N GLU A 104 5.52 -13.69 8.29
CA GLU A 104 6.67 -13.33 9.15
C GLU A 104 7.08 -11.86 8.99
N HIS A 105 6.77 -11.26 7.84
CA HIS A 105 7.19 -9.93 7.41
C HIS A 105 6.02 -8.94 7.28
N SER A 106 4.79 -9.34 7.58
CA SER A 106 3.61 -8.50 7.37
C SER A 106 3.47 -7.44 8.45
N ALA A 107 3.12 -6.23 8.01
CA ALA A 107 2.58 -5.14 8.82
C ALA A 107 1.21 -4.71 8.29
N GLY A 108 0.43 -5.66 7.78
CA GLY A 108 -0.95 -5.46 7.36
C GLY A 108 -1.13 -4.97 5.94
N LEU A 109 -2.36 -4.52 5.66
CA LEU A 109 -2.82 -4.10 4.34
C LEU A 109 -3.27 -2.63 4.37
N ASN A 110 -3.24 -1.98 3.21
CA ASN A 110 -3.71 -0.61 3.03
C ASN A 110 -4.73 -0.51 1.90
N CYS A 111 -5.78 0.29 2.14
CA CYS A 111 -6.78 0.61 1.15
C CYS A 111 -6.33 1.77 0.24
N GLY A 112 -6.45 1.59 -1.09
CA GLY A 112 -6.22 2.61 -2.10
C GLY A 112 -7.51 2.96 -2.88
N ARG A 113 -7.61 4.19 -3.38
CA ARG A 113 -8.75 4.61 -4.22
C ARG A 113 -8.40 4.62 -5.70
N TRP A 114 -7.48 5.49 -6.12
CA TRP A 114 -7.25 5.75 -7.54
C TRP A 114 -6.64 4.58 -8.29
N ASP A 115 -5.59 3.96 -7.75
CA ASP A 115 -4.97 2.79 -8.36
C ASP A 115 -5.91 1.58 -8.39
N TYR A 116 -6.77 1.42 -7.37
CA TYR A 116 -7.77 0.35 -7.34
C TYR A 116 -8.85 0.52 -8.42
N ILE A 117 -9.41 1.72 -8.56
CA ILE A 117 -10.38 2.05 -9.62
C ILE A 117 -9.72 1.90 -11.00
N PHE A 118 -8.49 2.37 -11.16
CA PHE A 118 -7.73 2.18 -12.39
C PHE A 118 -7.54 0.69 -12.71
N SER A 119 -7.19 -0.12 -11.72
CA SER A 119 -7.01 -1.57 -11.88
C SER A 119 -8.32 -2.27 -12.27
N TYR A 120 -9.44 -1.89 -11.64
CA TYR A 120 -10.78 -2.35 -12.00
C TYR A 120 -11.08 -2.11 -13.49
N LEU A 121 -10.93 -0.87 -13.96
CA LEU A 121 -11.11 -0.53 -15.37
C LEU A 121 -10.12 -1.27 -16.27
N LYS A 122 -8.83 -1.31 -15.92
CA LYS A 122 -7.78 -1.97 -16.72
C LYS A 122 -8.07 -3.46 -16.93
N LYS A 123 -8.55 -4.15 -15.89
CA LYS A 123 -8.81 -5.59 -15.91
C LYS A 123 -10.14 -5.94 -16.59
N LEU A 124 -11.14 -5.07 -16.48
CA LEU A 124 -12.46 -5.30 -17.06
C LEU A 124 -12.71 -4.52 -18.35
N ARG A 125 -11.67 -3.90 -18.94
CA ARG A 125 -11.75 -3.06 -20.15
C ARG A 125 -12.40 -3.70 -21.37
N SER A 126 -12.51 -5.03 -21.42
CA SER A 126 -13.12 -5.78 -22.51
C SER A 126 -14.58 -6.13 -22.25
N GLN A 127 -15.17 -5.66 -21.15
CA GLN A 127 -16.58 -5.81 -20.85
C GLN A 127 -17.28 -4.50 -21.17
N ASP A 128 -18.10 -4.49 -22.22
CA ASP A 128 -18.73 -3.28 -22.74
C ASP A 128 -19.65 -2.59 -21.71
N ASP A 129 -20.22 -3.37 -20.78
CA ASP A 129 -21.10 -2.88 -19.72
C ASP A 129 -20.34 -2.34 -18.49
N VAL A 130 -19.01 -2.47 -18.44
CA VAL A 130 -18.19 -1.98 -17.32
C VAL A 130 -17.75 -0.55 -17.59
N ILE A 131 -18.67 0.37 -17.34
CA ILE A 131 -18.47 1.81 -17.45
C ILE A 131 -18.60 2.42 -16.06
N LEU A 132 -17.62 3.24 -15.66
CA LEU A 132 -17.70 4.01 -14.42
C LEU A 132 -18.10 5.46 -14.72
N PRO A 133 -18.85 6.11 -13.81
CA PRO A 133 -19.08 7.55 -13.90
C PRO A 133 -17.78 8.32 -13.68
N ASP A 134 -17.87 9.65 -13.68
CA ASP A 134 -16.73 10.49 -13.32
C ASP A 134 -16.07 10.00 -12.03
N ARG A 135 -14.75 9.90 -12.07
CA ARG A 135 -13.94 9.34 -10.98
C ARG A 135 -14.18 10.04 -9.62
N SER A 136 -14.60 11.31 -9.63
CA SER A 136 -14.98 12.07 -8.43
C SER A 136 -16.18 11.46 -7.71
N GLN A 137 -17.14 10.90 -8.46
CA GLN A 137 -18.35 10.24 -7.95
C GLN A 137 -18.08 8.82 -7.43
N VAL A 138 -16.99 8.19 -7.88
CA VAL A 138 -16.56 6.86 -7.38
C VAL A 138 -15.82 7.02 -6.04
N THR A 139 -16.56 7.38 -4.99
CA THR A 139 -16.06 7.60 -3.62
C THR A 139 -15.83 6.28 -2.86
N MET A 140 -15.28 6.33 -1.65
CA MET A 140 -15.15 5.14 -0.79
C MET A 140 -16.50 4.63 -0.24
N THR A 141 -17.60 5.35 -0.47
CA THR A 141 -18.94 4.98 0.03
C THR A 141 -19.79 4.23 -1.00
N VAL A 142 -19.39 4.19 -2.27
CA VAL A 142 -20.11 3.40 -3.29
C VAL A 142 -19.96 1.89 -3.00
N PRO A 143 -20.93 1.04 -3.37
CA PRO A 143 -21.02 -0.32 -2.85
C PRO A 143 -19.76 -1.19 -3.01
N PHE A 144 -19.12 -1.19 -4.19
CA PHE A 144 -17.95 -2.04 -4.42
C PHE A 144 -16.70 -1.54 -3.68
N MET A 145 -16.49 -0.21 -3.60
CA MET A 145 -15.39 0.39 -2.83
C MET A 145 -15.59 0.15 -1.33
N ARG A 146 -16.84 0.25 -0.87
CA ARG A 146 -17.23 -0.02 0.51
C ARG A 146 -16.98 -1.47 0.89
N SER A 147 -17.39 -2.40 0.02
CA SER A 147 -17.18 -3.84 0.22
C SER A 147 -15.71 -4.19 0.28
N TYR A 148 -14.92 -3.63 -0.63
CA TYR A 148 -13.45 -3.76 -0.65
C TYR A 148 -12.80 -3.30 0.66
N SER A 149 -13.20 -2.13 1.17
CA SER A 149 -12.66 -1.58 2.41
C SER A 149 -13.00 -2.45 3.63
N LEU A 150 -14.27 -2.84 3.76
CA LEU A 150 -14.71 -3.71 4.87
C LEU A 150 -14.07 -5.10 4.81
N LEU A 151 -13.91 -5.67 3.62
CA LEU A 151 -13.23 -6.95 3.44
C LEU A 151 -11.75 -6.86 3.84
N THR A 152 -11.08 -5.75 3.53
CA THR A 152 -9.69 -5.51 3.95
C THR A 152 -9.58 -5.51 5.47
N ILE A 153 -10.45 -4.76 6.16
CA ILE A 153 -10.50 -4.71 7.63
C ILE A 153 -10.72 -6.10 8.21
N GLN A 154 -11.78 -6.78 7.76
CA GLN A 154 -12.15 -8.11 8.25
C GLN A 154 -10.99 -9.12 8.08
N THR A 155 -10.35 -9.10 6.90
CA THR A 155 -9.25 -10.02 6.58
C THR A 155 -8.01 -9.75 7.44
N CYS A 156 -7.62 -8.48 7.56
CA CYS A 156 -6.51 -8.05 8.40
C CYS A 156 -6.71 -8.44 9.87
N HIS A 157 -7.85 -8.06 10.45
CA HIS A 157 -8.12 -8.27 11.87
C HIS A 157 -8.26 -9.76 12.22
N ARG A 158 -8.80 -10.58 11.31
CA ARG A 158 -8.82 -12.04 11.45
C ARG A 158 -7.41 -12.65 11.54
N ARG A 159 -6.41 -11.98 11.00
CA ARG A 159 -4.99 -12.38 11.03
C ARG A 159 -4.16 -11.59 12.03
N MET A 160 -4.79 -10.78 12.89
CA MET A 160 -4.12 -9.87 13.84
C MET A 160 -3.13 -8.92 13.14
N ALA A 161 -3.46 -8.51 11.91
CA ALA A 161 -2.68 -7.56 11.14
C ALA A 161 -3.42 -6.21 11.07
N PRO A 162 -2.71 -5.07 10.94
CA PRO A 162 -3.36 -3.77 10.76
C PRO A 162 -4.07 -3.62 9.40
N ALA A 163 -5.18 -2.88 9.39
CA ALA A 163 -5.88 -2.40 8.21
C ALA A 163 -5.79 -0.88 8.13
N MET A 164 -5.05 -0.37 7.15
CA MET A 164 -4.83 1.06 6.95
C MET A 164 -5.84 1.65 5.97
N GLY A 165 -6.44 2.78 6.34
CA GLY A 165 -7.33 3.58 5.51
C GLY A 165 -6.61 4.30 4.36
N GLY A 166 -7.40 4.92 3.50
CA GLY A 166 -6.91 5.55 2.29
C GLY A 166 -6.31 6.95 2.51
N MET A 167 -5.76 7.50 1.43
CA MET A 167 -5.16 8.83 1.42
C MET A 167 -6.22 9.95 1.40
N ALA A 168 -6.10 10.94 2.29
CA ALA A 168 -6.66 12.28 2.10
C ALA A 168 -5.65 13.14 1.32
N ALA A 169 -5.97 13.38 0.05
CA ALA A 169 -5.06 14.02 -0.92
C ALA A 169 -5.31 15.52 -1.09
N GLN A 170 -6.26 16.10 -0.36
CA GLN A 170 -6.53 17.54 -0.38
C GLN A 170 -5.27 18.30 0.02
N ILE A 171 -5.04 19.48 -0.58
CA ILE A 171 -3.93 20.37 -0.22
C ILE A 171 -4.58 21.67 0.25
N PRO A 172 -4.19 22.23 1.42
CA PRO A 172 -4.72 23.50 1.88
C PRO A 172 -4.47 24.61 0.84
N ILE A 173 -5.50 25.40 0.55
CA ILE A 173 -5.44 26.53 -0.37
C ILE A 173 -4.96 27.76 0.41
N LYS A 174 -3.90 28.39 -0.08
CA LYS A 174 -3.33 29.57 0.58
C LYS A 174 -4.32 30.73 0.53
N ASN A 175 -4.57 31.37 1.68
CA ASN A 175 -5.45 32.54 1.85
C ASN A 175 -6.94 32.31 1.50
N ASP A 176 -7.42 31.06 1.56
CA ASP A 176 -8.82 30.73 1.35
C ASP A 176 -9.36 29.91 2.52
N GLU A 177 -9.82 30.61 3.56
CA GLU A 177 -10.29 29.97 4.80
C GLU A 177 -11.56 29.14 4.57
N GLU A 178 -12.45 29.59 3.71
CA GLU A 178 -13.72 28.91 3.43
C GLU A 178 -13.48 27.59 2.69
N ALA A 179 -12.69 27.60 1.61
CA ALA A 179 -12.35 26.38 0.89
C ALA A 179 -11.55 25.39 1.77
N ASN A 180 -10.70 25.89 2.66
CA ASN A 180 -9.99 25.05 3.63
C ASN A 180 -10.93 24.43 4.66
N ALA A 181 -11.92 25.18 5.16
CA ALA A 181 -12.91 24.66 6.10
C ALA A 181 -13.75 23.54 5.45
N GLU A 182 -14.17 23.72 4.20
CA GLU A 182 -14.86 22.66 3.46
C GLU A 182 -13.99 21.42 3.23
N ALA A 183 -12.73 21.62 2.82
CA ALA A 183 -11.79 20.53 2.61
C ALA A 183 -11.54 19.77 3.91
N PHE A 184 -11.35 20.48 5.02
CA PHE A 184 -11.16 19.90 6.34
C PHE A 184 -12.39 19.10 6.78
N ALA A 185 -13.60 19.63 6.59
CA ALA A 185 -14.83 18.92 6.91
C ALA A 185 -14.97 17.62 6.12
N LYS A 186 -14.63 17.64 4.82
CA LYS A 186 -14.61 16.43 3.96
C LYS A 186 -13.57 15.42 4.45
N VAL A 187 -12.34 15.86 4.72
CA VAL A 187 -11.27 14.99 5.26
C VAL A 187 -11.70 14.38 6.59
N ARG A 188 -12.23 15.18 7.51
CA ARG A 188 -12.73 14.72 8.81
C ARG A 188 -13.83 13.68 8.67
N ALA A 189 -14.84 13.94 7.85
CA ALA A 189 -15.94 13.00 7.61
C ALA A 189 -15.43 11.68 7.00
N ASP A 190 -14.47 11.75 6.07
CA ASP A 190 -13.83 10.56 5.50
C ASP A 190 -13.04 9.76 6.56
N LYS A 191 -12.28 10.43 7.43
CA LYS A 191 -11.47 9.76 8.46
C LYS A 191 -12.30 9.22 9.61
N GLU A 192 -13.35 9.94 10.02
CA GLU A 192 -14.30 9.45 11.02
C GLU A 192 -14.99 8.18 10.53
N ARG A 193 -15.35 8.10 9.25
CA ARG A 193 -15.88 6.87 8.66
C ARG A 193 -14.85 5.74 8.73
N GLU A 194 -13.62 5.96 8.25
CA GLU A 194 -12.57 4.93 8.27
C GLU A 194 -12.32 4.38 9.68
N ALA A 195 -12.29 5.26 10.69
CA ALA A 195 -12.15 4.88 12.09
C ALA A 195 -13.37 4.10 12.61
N ARG A 196 -14.60 4.53 12.29
CA ARG A 196 -15.83 3.82 12.68
C ARG A 196 -15.93 2.44 12.03
N ASP A 197 -15.38 2.26 10.83
CA ASP A 197 -15.35 0.97 10.14
C ASP A 197 -14.33 -0.01 10.75
N GLY A 198 -13.35 0.50 11.49
CA GLY A 198 -12.31 -0.29 12.12
C GLY A 198 -10.95 -0.24 11.44
N HIS A 199 -10.61 0.79 10.64
CA HIS A 199 -9.22 0.96 10.22
C HIS A 199 -8.34 1.35 11.42
N ASP A 200 -7.14 0.80 11.48
CA ASP A 200 -6.16 1.03 12.55
C ASP A 200 -5.37 2.34 12.39
N GLY A 201 -5.44 2.95 11.20
CA GLY A 201 -4.80 4.22 10.90
C GLY A 201 -5.17 4.71 9.50
N THR A 202 -4.72 5.92 9.17
CA THR A 202 -5.09 6.57 7.90
C THR A 202 -3.96 7.42 7.32
N TRP A 203 -4.07 7.80 6.05
CA TRP A 203 -3.06 8.56 5.32
C TRP A 203 -3.48 10.01 5.04
N VAL A 204 -2.52 10.93 5.17
CA VAL A 204 -2.62 12.34 4.75
C VAL A 204 -1.43 12.70 3.86
N ALA A 205 -1.66 13.52 2.84
CA ALA A 205 -0.63 13.91 1.88
C ALA A 205 0.12 15.18 2.26
N HIS A 206 -0.42 15.96 3.20
CA HIS A 206 0.09 17.28 3.57
C HIS A 206 0.11 17.45 5.09
N PRO A 207 1.19 18.03 5.68
CA PRO A 207 1.31 18.20 7.13
C PRO A 207 0.18 19.02 7.78
N GLY A 208 -0.45 19.93 7.04
CA GLY A 208 -1.59 20.72 7.51
C GLY A 208 -2.86 19.90 7.86
N TRP A 209 -2.85 18.57 7.65
CA TRP A 209 -3.94 17.67 8.03
C TRP A 209 -3.61 16.74 9.19
N PHE A 210 -2.45 16.88 9.83
CA PHE A 210 -2.23 16.23 11.12
C PHE A 210 -3.19 16.85 12.15
N LEU A 211 -4.05 16.02 12.73
CA LEU A 211 -4.89 16.36 13.88
C LEU A 211 -4.10 16.20 15.17
#